data_AF-A0A8T4LTT4-F1
#
_entry.id   AF-A0A8T4LTT4-F1
#
_cell.length_a   1.000
_cell.length_b   1.000
_cell.length_c   1.000
_cell.angle_alpha   90.00
_cell.angle_beta   90.00
_cell.angle_gamma   90.00
#
_symmetry.space_group_name_H-M   'P 1'
#
loop_
_entity.id
_entity.type
_entity.pdbx_description
1 polymer ?
#
loop_
_entity_poly.entity_id
_entity_poly.type
_entity_poly.pdbx_seq_one_letter_code
_entity_poly.pdbx_strand_id
1 'polypeptide(L)'
;MASVSFEEDIEKTKTYGERVKRLHILVDGKELHWWGRNDLADMQQHEEKMAQNVKRLFSGMRKLTDEERDAIAQEVIGKIKSCKV
;
A
#
# COMPACT_ATOMS: atom_id res chain seq x y z
N MET A 1 -11.29 16.11 2.01
CA MET A 1 -10.57 15.40 0.93
C MET A 1 -9.19 15.10 1.42
N ALA A 2 -9.01 13.94 2.03
CA ALA A 2 -7.68 13.40 2.28
C ALA A 2 -6.99 13.17 0.93
N SER A 3 -5.74 13.60 0.82
CA SER A 3 -4.94 13.39 -0.39
C SER A 3 -4.11 12.12 -0.21
N VAL A 4 -4.24 11.18 -1.14
CA VAL A 4 -3.36 10.02 -1.25
C VAL A 4 -2.39 10.24 -2.42
N SER A 5 -1.12 9.90 -2.21
CA SER A 5 -0.08 9.94 -3.23
C SER A 5 0.66 8.61 -3.24
N PHE A 6 1.00 8.16 -4.44
CA PHE A 6 1.65 6.89 -4.69
C PHE A 6 2.95 7.15 -5.41
N GLU A 7 4.05 6.64 -4.87
CA GLU A 7 5.37 6.69 -5.49
C GLU A 7 5.86 5.25 -5.64
N GLU A 8 6.10 4.85 -6.89
CA GLU A 8 6.56 3.51 -7.25
C GLU A 8 8.05 3.55 -7.53
N ASP A 9 8.83 2.81 -6.75
CA ASP A 9 10.27 2.65 -6.97
C ASP A 9 10.58 1.17 -7.28
N ILE A 10 11.52 0.90 -8.19
CA ILE A 10 11.93 -0.47 -8.51
C ILE A 10 13.33 -0.67 -7.96
N GLU A 11 13.40 -1.29 -6.78
CA GLU A 11 14.67 -1.61 -6.15
C GLU A 11 15.15 -2.99 -6.64
N LYS A 12 16.34 -3.02 -7.24
CA LYS A 12 17.06 -4.28 -7.47
C LYS A 12 17.67 -4.73 -6.14
N THR A 13 17.09 -5.74 -5.52
CA THR A 13 17.66 -6.27 -4.28
C THR A 13 18.96 -7.01 -4.60
N LYS A 14 20.05 -6.67 -3.87
CA LYS A 14 21.38 -7.26 -4.06
C LYS A 14 21.43 -8.76 -3.73
N THR A 15 20.44 -9.27 -2.99
CA THR A 15 20.48 -10.60 -2.38
C THR A 15 19.93 -11.71 -3.28
N TYR A 16 19.05 -11.40 -4.25
CA TYR A 16 18.43 -12.42 -5.11
C TYR A 16 18.40 -12.06 -6.60
N GLY A 17 18.89 -10.89 -7.02
CA GLY A 17 18.76 -10.43 -8.41
C GLY A 17 17.31 -10.16 -8.83
N GLU A 18 16.35 -10.35 -7.92
CA GLU A 18 14.93 -10.10 -8.13
C GLU A 18 14.65 -8.60 -8.07
N ARG A 19 13.93 -8.13 -9.09
CA ARG A 19 13.39 -6.78 -9.16
C ARG A 19 12.19 -6.74 -8.22
N VAL A 20 12.31 -6.02 -7.10
CA VAL A 20 11.22 -5.82 -6.16
C VAL A 20 10.64 -4.44 -6.44
N LYS A 21 9.33 -4.36 -6.68
CA LYS A 21 8.62 -3.08 -6.73
C LYS A 21 8.37 -2.62 -5.30
N ARG A 22 8.77 -1.41 -4.95
CA ARG A 22 8.41 -0.75 -3.70
C ARG A 22 7.35 0.30 -4.01
N LEU A 23 6.21 0.24 -3.33
CA LEU A 23 5.17 1.25 -3.41
C LEU A 23 5.21 2.06 -2.10
N HIS A 24 5.60 3.32 -2.21
CA HIS A 24 5.44 4.32 -1.17
C HIS A 24 4.06 4.96 -1.31
N ILE A 25 3.34 5.00 -0.20
CA ILE A 25 1.97 5.48 -0.11
C ILE A 25 1.95 6.54 0.96
N LEU A 26 1.67 7.78 0.55
CA LEU A 26 1.52 8.92 1.45
C LEU A 26 0.04 9.26 1.54
N VAL A 27 -0.53 9.25 2.73
CA VAL A 27 -1.92 9.65 2.97
C VAL A 27 -1.93 10.65 4.11
N ASP A 28 -2.34 11.89 3.83
CA ASP A 28 -2.56 12.93 4.85
C ASP A 28 -1.37 13.08 5.84
N GLY A 29 -0.14 12.94 5.33
CA GLY A 29 1.10 13.03 6.12
C GLY A 29 1.56 11.74 6.80
N LYS A 30 0.87 10.61 6.59
CA LYS A 30 1.34 9.28 7.02
C LYS A 30 1.88 8.49 5.84
N GLU A 31 3.08 7.94 6.04
CA GLU A 31 3.77 7.13 5.05
C GLU A 31 3.56 5.64 5.31
N LEU A 32 3.41 4.90 4.22
CA LEU A 32 3.18 3.46 4.17
C LEU A 32 4.07 2.89 3.07
N HIS A 33 4.84 1.86 3.40
CA HIS A 33 5.77 1.24 2.47
C HIS A 33 5.29 -0.18 2.18
N TRP A 34 5.18 -0.52 0.91
CA TRP A 34 4.82 -1.86 0.45
C TRP A 34 5.91 -2.41 -0.47
N TRP A 35 6.19 -3.70 -0.39
CA TRP A 35 7.14 -4.40 -1.25
C TRP A 35 6.41 -5.48 -2.05
N GLY A 36 6.32 -5.29 -3.35
CA GLY A 36 5.81 -6.25 -4.32
C GLY A 36 6.77 -7.40 -4.50
N ARG A 37 6.39 -8.53 -3.92
CA ARG A 37 6.97 -9.85 -4.20
C ARG A 37 6.15 -10.54 -5.27
N ASN A 38 6.81 -11.33 -6.12
CA ASN A 38 6.18 -12.02 -7.25
C ASN A 38 5.33 -13.24 -6.85
N ASP A 39 5.29 -13.59 -5.57
CA ASP A 39 4.62 -14.79 -5.10
C ASP A 39 3.12 -14.55 -4.94
N LEU A 40 2.32 -15.13 -5.85
CA LEU A 40 0.88 -14.93 -5.96
C LEU A 40 0.12 -15.36 -4.69
N ALA A 41 0.64 -16.36 -3.96
CA ALA A 41 0.03 -16.89 -2.74
C ALA A 41 0.20 -15.94 -1.55
N ASP A 42 1.33 -15.23 -1.49
CA ASP A 42 1.56 -14.16 -0.50
C ASP A 42 0.75 -12.91 -0.83
N MET A 43 0.45 -12.63 -2.11
CA MET A 43 -0.25 -11.39 -2.51
C MET A 43 -1.61 -11.22 -1.85
N GLN A 44 -2.47 -12.23 -1.82
CA GLN A 44 -3.83 -12.08 -1.28
C GLN A 44 -3.83 -11.83 0.24
N GLN A 45 -3.01 -12.57 0.99
CA GLN A 45 -2.79 -12.32 2.41
C GLN A 45 -2.16 -10.95 2.66
N HIS A 46 -1.27 -10.51 1.78
CA HIS A 46 -0.61 -9.22 1.91
C HIS A 46 -1.57 -8.05 1.59
N GLU A 47 -2.47 -8.20 0.62
CA GLU A 47 -3.54 -7.25 0.32
C GLU A 47 -4.46 -7.05 1.52
N GLU A 48 -4.94 -8.14 2.14
CA GLU A 48 -5.78 -8.05 3.34
C GLU A 48 -5.04 -7.43 4.52
N LYS A 49 -3.77 -7.82 4.74
CA LYS A 49 -2.92 -7.21 5.77
C LYS A 49 -2.71 -5.72 5.53
N MET A 50 -2.52 -5.30 4.29
CA MET A 50 -2.35 -3.90 3.93
C MET A 50 -3.64 -3.10 4.12
N ALA A 51 -4.79 -3.64 3.69
CA ALA A 51 -6.09 -3.04 3.93
C ALA A 51 -6.33 -2.81 5.44
N GLN A 52 -6.00 -3.81 6.26
CA GLN A 52 -6.10 -3.71 7.72
C GLN A 52 -5.09 -2.72 8.31
N ASN A 53 -3.85 -2.68 7.81
CA ASN A 53 -2.82 -1.74 8.28
C ASN A 53 -3.18 -0.30 7.93
N VAL A 54 -3.65 -0.04 6.72
CA VAL A 54 -4.23 1.23 6.28
C VAL A 54 -5.37 1.59 7.22
N LYS A 55 -6.39 0.74 7.36
CA LYS A 55 -7.52 1.00 8.28
C LYS A 55 -7.07 1.30 9.70
N ARG A 56 -6.06 0.59 10.23
CA ARG A 56 -5.48 0.86 11.57
C ARG A 56 -4.74 2.18 11.65
N LEU A 57 -3.91 2.51 10.66
CA LEU A 57 -3.20 3.77 10.59
C LEU A 57 -4.16 4.96 10.52
N PHE A 58 -5.24 4.83 9.76
CA PHE A 58 -6.25 5.88 9.64
C PHE A 58 -7.29 5.86 10.76
N SER A 59 -7.47 4.74 11.49
CA SER A 59 -8.35 4.66 12.67
C SER A 59 -7.99 5.70 13.74
N GLY A 60 -6.70 6.00 13.90
CA GLY A 60 -6.20 7.06 14.78
C GLY A 60 -6.37 8.49 14.25
N MET A 61 -6.75 8.67 12.98
CA MET A 61 -6.99 9.99 12.40
C MET A 61 -8.45 10.39 12.64
N ARG A 62 -8.66 11.23 13.66
CA ARG A 62 -9.98 11.74 14.11
C ARG A 62 -10.73 12.58 13.05
N LYS A 63 -10.06 12.94 11.94
CA LYS A 63 -10.57 13.81 10.87
C LYS A 63 -11.06 13.05 9.62
N LEU A 64 -10.80 11.75 9.54
CA LEU A 64 -11.19 10.91 8.40
C LEU A 64 -12.44 10.12 8.76
N THR A 65 -13.49 10.23 7.95
CA THR A 65 -14.69 9.40 8.10
C THR A 65 -14.40 7.96 7.70
N ASP A 66 -15.17 6.99 8.21
CA ASP A 66 -14.98 5.59 7.85
C ASP A 66 -15.14 5.34 6.33
N GLU A 67 -15.95 6.14 5.65
CA GLU A 67 -16.07 6.13 4.18
C GLU A 67 -14.79 6.61 3.48
N GLU A 68 -14.17 7.72 3.92
CA GLU A 68 -12.90 8.17 3.36
C GLU A 68 -11.78 7.17 3.62
N ARG A 69 -11.77 6.51 4.79
CA ARG A 69 -10.81 5.46 5.12
C ARG A 69 -10.97 4.24 4.21
N ASP A 70 -12.20 3.84 3.94
CA ASP A 70 -12.47 2.71 3.05
C ASP A 70 -12.10 3.05 1.61
N ALA A 71 -12.42 4.25 1.14
CA ALA A 71 -12.02 4.74 -0.18
C ALA A 71 -10.49 4.72 -0.37
N ILE A 72 -9.72 5.25 0.61
CA ILE A 72 -8.26 5.22 0.58
C ILE A 72 -7.74 3.78 0.60
N ALA A 73 -8.33 2.91 1.41
CA ALA A 73 -7.95 1.50 1.44
C ALA A 73 -8.18 0.81 0.10
N GLN A 74 -9.32 1.06 -0.55
CA GLN A 74 -9.61 0.53 -1.88
C GLN A 74 -8.63 1.07 -2.94
N GLU A 75 -8.30 2.36 -2.91
CA GLU A 75 -7.30 2.94 -3.82
C GLU A 75 -5.92 2.33 -3.62
N VAL A 76 -5.48 2.16 -2.37
CA VAL A 76 -4.20 1.51 -2.03
C VAL A 76 -4.16 0.08 -2.54
N ILE A 77 -5.19 -0.71 -2.28
CA ILE A 77 -5.30 -2.09 -2.75
C ILE A 77 -5.32 -2.13 -4.29
N GLY A 78 -6.06 -1.22 -4.92
CA GLY A 78 -6.11 -1.08 -6.38
C GLY A 78 -4.74 -0.79 -6.98
N LYS A 79 -3.96 0.11 -6.37
CA LYS A 79 -2.60 0.41 -6.80
C LYS A 79 -1.64 -0.75 -6.61
N ILE A 80 -1.70 -1.45 -5.47
CA ILE A 80 -0.92 -2.67 -5.23
C ILE A 80 -1.22 -3.73 -6.30
N LYS A 81 -2.50 -3.96 -6.62
CA LYS A 81 -2.91 -4.88 -7.70
C LYS A 81 -2.39 -4.50 -9.07
N SER A 82 -2.23 -3.19 -9.33
CA SER A 82 -1.67 -2.67 -10.57
C SER A 82 -0.13 -2.65 -10.56
N CYS A 83 0.51 -2.72 -9.39
CA CYS A 83 1.96 -2.67 -9.20
C CYS A 83 2.63 -4.05 -9.44
N LYS A 84 2.08 -4.86 -10.36
CA LYS A 84 2.66 -6.14 -10.78
C LYS A 84 3.97 -5.89 -11.54
N VAL A 85 5.04 -6.62 -11.20
CA VAL A 85 6.31 -6.63 -11.97
C VAL A 85 6.12 -7.44 -13.24
#